data_AF-A0A1C4W8D8-F1
#
_entry.id   AF-A0A1C4W8D8-F1
#
_cell.length_a   1.000
_cell.length_b   1.000
_cell.length_c   1.000
_cell.angle_alpha   90.00
_cell.angle_beta   90.00
_cell.angle_gamma   90.00
#
_symmetry.space_group_name_H-M   'P 1'
#
loop_
_entity.id
_entity.type
_entity.pdbx_description
1 polymer ?
#
loop_
_entity_poly.entity_id
_entity_poly.type
_entity_poly.pdbx_seq_one_letter_code
_entity_poly.pdbx_strand_id
1 'polypeptide(L)'
;MGRAVVAVSFGLLLIVTGLALAADYRGIAARHIELAQRLVRPIGLGGRMRRADERPRDRFILFDRAFGMLMVLLGVVALTGGAYLLASQA
;
A
#
# COMPACT_ATOMS: atom_id res chain seq x y z
N MET A 1 11.67 22.39 -19.73
CA MET A 1 10.55 21.43 -19.72
C MET A 1 10.91 20.04 -19.14
N GLY A 2 12.02 19.40 -19.54
CA GLY A 2 12.35 18.02 -19.14
C GLY A 2 12.35 17.73 -17.62
N ARG A 3 12.87 18.63 -16.79
CA ARG A 3 12.87 18.45 -15.31
C ARG A 3 11.47 18.39 -14.71
N ALA A 4 10.53 19.15 -15.27
CA ALA A 4 9.17 19.21 -14.77
C ALA A 4 8.38 17.94 -15.16
N VAL A 5 8.57 17.44 -16.39
CA VAL A 5 8.00 16.16 -16.85
C VAL A 5 8.51 15.00 -16.01
N VAL A 6 9.81 14.98 -15.69
CA VAL A 6 10.41 13.96 -14.81
C VAL A 6 9.81 14.02 -13.41
N ALA A 7 9.68 15.22 -12.82
CA ALA A 7 9.10 15.39 -11.49
C ALA A 7 7.63 14.92 -11.42
N VAL A 8 6.83 15.27 -12.42
CA VAL A 8 5.42 14.86 -12.49
C VAL A 8 5.27 13.34 -12.68
N SER A 9 6.04 12.76 -13.60
CA SER A 9 6.01 11.31 -13.88
C SER A 9 6.46 10.51 -12.66
N PHE A 10 7.53 10.96 -12.00
CA PHE A 10 8.02 10.34 -10.77
C PHE A 10 7.02 10.47 -9.63
N GLY A 11 6.37 11.64 -9.48
CA GLY A 11 5.33 11.85 -8.48
C GLY A 11 4.12 10.92 -8.67
N LEU A 12 3.66 10.74 -9.91
CA LEU A 12 2.60 9.78 -10.25
C LEU A 12 2.99 8.35 -9.92
N LEU A 13 4.21 7.92 -10.28
CA LEU A 13 4.71 6.58 -9.96
C LEU A 13 4.73 6.32 -8.45
N LEU A 14 5.21 7.30 -7.66
CA LEU A 14 5.22 7.21 -6.21
C LEU A 14 3.82 7.12 -5.62
N ILE A 15 2.86 7.89 -6.14
CA ILE A 15 1.47 7.82 -5.70
C ILE A 15 0.86 6.46 -6.02
N VAL A 16 1.01 5.95 -7.25
CA VAL A 16 0.45 4.65 -7.63
C VAL A 16 1.06 3.53 -6.79
N THR A 17 2.39 3.54 -6.61
CA THR A 17 3.10 2.53 -5.82
C THR A 17 2.71 2.61 -4.34
N GLY A 18 2.67 3.82 -3.79
CA GLY A 18 2.28 4.06 -2.40
C GLY A 18 0.82 3.69 -2.13
N LEU A 19 -0.08 3.98 -3.07
CA LEU A 19 -1.46 3.56 -2.99
C LEU A 19 -1.59 2.03 -3.09
N ALA A 20 -0.77 1.37 -3.92
CA ALA A 20 -0.76 -0.09 -4.01
C ALA A 20 -0.26 -0.76 -2.71
N LEU A 21 0.74 -0.17 -2.05
CA LEU A 21 1.24 -0.61 -0.74
C LEU A 21 0.24 -0.33 0.40
N ALA A 22 -0.45 0.82 0.34
CA ALA A 22 -1.45 1.19 1.33
C ALA A 22 -2.80 0.46 1.12
N ALA A 23 -3.12 0.12 -0.12
CA ALA A 23 -4.33 -0.61 -0.48
C ALA A 23 -4.23 -2.04 0.04
N ASP A 24 -5.21 -2.40 0.86
CA ASP A 24 -5.26 -3.65 1.59
C ASP A 24 -5.65 -4.81 0.66
N TYR A 25 -4.79 -5.17 -0.31
CA TYR A 25 -4.97 -6.34 -1.18
C TYR A 25 -5.13 -7.63 -0.35
N ARG A 26 -4.63 -7.63 0.89
CA ARG A 26 -4.78 -8.72 1.84
C ARG A 26 -6.12 -8.77 2.56
N GLY A 27 -6.87 -7.68 2.72
CA GLY A 27 -8.23 -7.72 3.28
C GLY A 27 -9.17 -8.57 2.42
N ILE A 28 -8.97 -8.55 1.10
CA ILE A 28 -9.67 -9.41 0.14
C ILE A 28 -9.20 -10.85 0.28
N ALA A 29 -7.90 -11.12 0.30
CA ALA A 29 -7.35 -12.47 0.46
C ALA A 29 -7.70 -13.11 1.82
N ALA A 30 -7.69 -12.33 2.90
CA ALA A 30 -8.09 -12.74 4.24
C ALA A 30 -9.59 -13.03 4.30
N ARG A 31 -10.44 -12.23 3.64
CA ARG A 31 -11.86 -12.56 3.46
C ARG A 31 -12.06 -13.87 2.70
N HIS A 32 -11.26 -14.13 1.66
CA HIS A 32 -11.34 -15.37 0.90
C HIS A 32 -10.91 -16.59 1.73
N ILE A 33 -9.84 -16.45 2.53
CA ILE A 33 -9.41 -17.50 3.46
C ILE A 33 -10.44 -17.69 4.59
N GLU A 34 -11.04 -16.62 5.11
CA GLU A 34 -12.09 -16.69 6.13
C GLU A 34 -13.36 -17.36 5.58
N LEU A 35 -13.77 -17.03 4.34
CA LEU A 35 -14.88 -17.67 3.65
C LEU A 35 -14.59 -19.16 3.38
N ALA A 36 -13.38 -19.49 2.90
CA ALA A 36 -12.95 -20.87 2.70
C ALA A 36 -12.92 -21.65 4.02
N GLN A 37 -12.44 -21.04 5.11
CA GLN A 37 -12.43 -21.67 6.42
C GLN A 37 -13.83 -21.84 7.03
N ARG A 38 -14.78 -20.94 6.74
CA ARG A 38 -16.19 -21.13 7.13
C ARG A 38 -16.84 -22.29 6.37
N LEU A 39 -16.48 -22.50 5.10
CA LEU A 39 -16.93 -23.66 4.33
C LEU A 39 -16.30 -24.99 4.79
N VAL A 40 -15.04 -24.98 5.20
CA VAL A 40 -14.26 -26.20 5.56
C VAL A 40 -14.39 -26.57 7.06
N ARG A 41 -15.30 -25.94 7.80
CA ARG A 41 -15.47 -26.12 9.25
C ARG A 41 -16.37 -27.32 9.64
N PRO A 42 -15.96 -28.58 9.39
CA PRO A 42 -16.26 -29.63 10.36
C PRO A 42 -15.02 -30.25 11.01
N ILE A 43 -13.79 -30.00 10.55
CA ILE A 43 -12.63 -30.76 11.05
C ILE A 43 -11.75 -29.84 11.92
N GLY A 44 -11.97 -29.97 13.23
CA GLY A 44 -11.32 -29.19 14.27
C GLY A 44 -9.81 -29.41 14.36
N LEU A 45 -9.08 -28.33 14.70
CA LEU A 45 -7.77 -28.26 15.39
C LEU A 45 -6.96 -26.96 15.07
N GLY A 46 -7.47 -26.01 14.27
CA GLY A 46 -6.67 -24.88 13.77
C GLY A 46 -6.54 -23.62 14.67
N GLY A 47 -7.07 -23.61 15.89
CA GLY A 47 -7.23 -22.36 16.66
C GLY A 47 -6.01 -21.87 17.46
N ARG A 48 -5.07 -22.76 17.80
CA ARG A 48 -4.01 -22.46 18.79
C ARG A 48 -2.68 -22.00 18.19
N MET A 49 -2.32 -22.45 16.99
CA MET A 49 -1.06 -22.04 16.32
C MET A 49 -1.14 -20.64 15.69
N ARG A 50 -2.35 -20.18 15.36
CA ARG A 50 -2.56 -18.97 14.54
C ARG A 50 -2.16 -17.66 15.25
N ARG A 51 -2.36 -17.57 16.58
CA ARG A 51 -2.09 -16.33 17.34
C ARG A 51 -0.61 -16.01 17.57
N ALA A 52 0.27 -17.01 17.53
CA ALA A 52 1.70 -16.80 17.76
C ALA A 52 2.40 -16.21 16.52
N ASP A 53 1.96 -16.58 15.32
CA ASP A 53 2.46 -16.07 14.02
C ASP A 53 1.84 -14.74 13.57
N GLU A 54 0.71 -14.33 14.16
CA GLU A 54 0.00 -13.09 13.78
C GLU A 54 0.72 -11.82 14.28
N ARG A 55 1.39 -11.88 15.44
CA ARG A 55 2.04 -10.70 16.07
C ARG A 55 3.16 -10.05 15.27
N PRO A 56 4.15 -10.78 14.71
CA PRO A 56 5.16 -10.14 13.85
C PRO A 56 4.55 -9.65 12.53
N ARG A 57 3.54 -10.37 12.02
CA ARG A 57 2.92 -10.14 10.72
C ARG A 57 2.07 -8.87 10.69
N ASP A 58 1.39 -8.52 11.78
CA ASP A 58 0.65 -7.25 11.90
C ASP A 58 1.56 -6.01 11.87
N ARG A 59 2.78 -6.11 12.42
CA ARG A 59 3.75 -5.01 12.38
C ARG A 59 4.27 -4.75 10.97
N PHE A 60 4.52 -5.80 10.20
CA PHE A 60 4.89 -5.66 8.79
C PHE A 60 3.77 -5.00 7.97
N ILE A 61 2.50 -5.30 8.27
CA ILE A 61 1.35 -4.69 7.58
C ILE A 61 1.24 -3.20 7.91
N LEU A 62 1.42 -2.83 9.18
CA LEU A 62 1.42 -1.43 9.59
C LEU A 62 2.58 -0.66 8.93
N PHE A 63 3.75 -1.29 8.86
CA PHE A 63 4.92 -0.71 8.21
C PHE A 63 4.70 -0.50 6.70
N ASP A 64 4.17 -1.50 5.99
CA ASP A 64 3.89 -1.40 4.55
C ASP A 64 2.90 -0.28 4.24
N ARG A 65 1.87 -0.12 5.08
CA ARG A 65 0.91 0.99 4.96
C ARG A 65 1.52 2.34 5.26
N ALA A 66 2.31 2.45 6.33
CA ALA A 66 2.99 3.69 6.69
C ALA A 66 3.97 4.11 5.60
N PHE A 67 4.71 3.14 5.04
CA PHE A 67 5.62 3.35 3.92
C PHE A 67 4.86 3.72 2.65
N GLY A 68 3.73 3.06 2.36
CA GLY A 68 2.84 3.42 1.26
C GLY A 68 2.30 4.85 1.38
N MET A 69 1.84 5.26 2.56
CA MET A 69 1.42 6.64 2.81
C MET A 69 2.57 7.65 2.62
N LEU A 70 3.77 7.32 3.08
CA LEU A 70 4.96 8.15 2.89
C LEU A 70 5.27 8.35 1.40
N MET A 71 5.20 7.27 0.61
CA MET A 71 5.39 7.31 -0.84
C MET A 71 4.34 8.19 -1.53
N VAL A 72 3.07 8.11 -1.13
CA VAL A 72 2.01 8.99 -1.64
C VAL A 72 2.32 10.46 -1.33
N LEU A 73 2.71 10.78 -0.08
CA LEU A 73 3.08 12.15 0.31
C LEU A 73 4.27 12.69 -0.50
N LEU A 74 5.33 11.89 -0.65
CA LEU A 74 6.47 12.23 -1.51
C LEU A 74 6.05 12.48 -2.95
N GLY A 75 5.14 11.66 -3.49
CA GLY A 75 4.62 11.85 -4.84
C GLY A 75 3.79 13.12 -4.99
N VAL A 76 2.99 13.51 -4.00
CA VAL A 76 2.25 14.78 -3.97
C VAL A 76 3.21 15.98 -3.96
N VAL A 77 4.28 15.92 -3.18
CA VAL A 77 5.32 16.97 -3.16
C VAL A 77 5.99 17.08 -4.53
N ALA A 78 6.36 15.96 -5.14
CA ALA A 78 6.96 15.92 -6.47
C ALA A 78 6.01 16.47 -7.56
N LEU A 79 4.71 16.16 -7.48
CA LEU A 79 3.70 16.74 -8.37
C LEU A 79 3.57 18.25 -8.20
N THR A 80 3.52 18.72 -6.95
CA THR A 80 3.36 20.15 -6.66
C THR A 80 4.59 20.93 -7.15
N GLY A 81 5.79 20.42 -6.90
CA GLY A 81 7.03 20.99 -7.41
C GLY A 81 7.14 20.93 -8.94
N GLY A 82 6.71 19.82 -9.55
CA GLY A 82 6.66 19.66 -11.00
C GLY A 82 5.68 20.63 -11.66
N ALA A 83 4.49 20.82 -11.08
CA ALA A 83 3.48 21.78 -11.53
C ALA A 83 3.97 23.22 -11.42
N TYR A 84 4.63 23.57 -10.30
CA TYR A 84 5.26 24.88 -10.14
C TYR A 84 6.32 25.13 -11.24
N LEU A 85 7.18 24.15 -11.50
CA LEU A 85 8.18 24.25 -12.56
C LEU A 85 7.57 24.35 -13.96
N LEU A 86 6.43 23.71 -14.22
CA LEU A 86 5.69 23.87 -15.47
C LEU A 86 5.11 25.28 -15.59
N ALA A 87 4.45 25.77 -14.54
CA ALA A 87 3.85 27.10 -14.51
C ALA A 87 4.90 28.22 -14.62
N SER A 88 6.08 28.03 -14.06
CA SER A 88 7.19 29.00 -14.15
C SER A 88 7.92 28.96 -15.50
N GLN A 89 7.62 27.98 -16.36
CA GLN A 89 8.22 27.82 -17.70
C GLN A 89 7.21 28.05 -18.83
N ALA A 90 5.95 28.35 -18.50
CA ALA A 90 4.89 28.76 -19.42
C ALA A 90 4.91 30.28 -19.61
#